data_AF-A0A2W0APB7-F1
#
_entry.id   AF-A0A2W0APB7-F1
#
_cell.length_a   1.000
_cell.length_b   1.000
_cell.length_c   1.000
_cell.angle_alpha   90.00
_cell.angle_beta   90.00
_cell.angle_gamma   90.00
#
_symmetry.space_group_name_H-M   'P 1'
#
loop_
_entity.id
_entity.type
_entity.pdbx_description
1 polymer ?
#
loop_
_entity_poly.entity_id
_entity_poly.type
_entity_poly.pdbx_seq_one_letter_code
_entity_poly.pdbx_strand_id
1 'polypeptide(L)'
;MHGSRRGVREDIQFQTGGRMRKGVWTLLLVLACLTLASAQTTRDAKHVVPTGKGWGVESTTAPPVDPYSVTQGNGINYHGGPVMAGNPVNVYFIWYGNWTNGPRPSDSQVTVGLLESLFGSGGIGGSGYEKINTTYGDNTNNVSGNIARVSSTTDNYSHGTRLSDSGVQAVVSSAISSGRLPKDTNGVYFVLTSSDVRETSGFCTQYCGWHTRGTISGADIKYSFVGNPDRCPSACEMQTVSPNGDSGADGMANVMAHESEETASDPDLNAWYDSSGAENADKCAWKFGPTTGGIGNGAYNETFGNHNWLIQMNWENARGGGCDQRLGGTFYTR
;
A
#
# COMPACT_ATOMS: atom_id res chain seq x y z
N MET A 1 -71.86 60.66 13.07
CA MET A 1 -72.44 59.35 12.67
C MET A 1 -72.13 59.13 11.19
N HIS A 2 -71.64 57.93 10.88
CA HIS A 2 -71.62 57.20 9.59
C HIS A 2 -71.85 57.93 8.26
N GLY A 3 -71.05 57.54 7.26
CA GLY A 3 -71.42 57.53 5.83
C GLY A 3 -70.35 58.18 4.95
N SER A 4 -69.60 57.47 4.11
CA SER A 4 -69.97 56.68 2.91
C SER A 4 -69.64 57.45 1.62
N ARG A 5 -68.74 56.82 0.84
CA ARG A 5 -68.50 56.83 -0.62
C ARG A 5 -68.92 58.06 -1.44
N ARG A 6 -67.96 58.56 -2.23
CA ARG A 6 -68.18 58.99 -3.62
C ARG A 6 -67.03 58.50 -4.50
N GLY A 7 -67.35 57.86 -5.61
CA GLY A 7 -66.43 57.70 -6.72
C GLY A 7 -66.49 58.91 -7.66
N VAL A 8 -65.87 58.72 -8.83
CA VAL A 8 -66.31 59.14 -10.18
C VAL A 8 -65.21 59.86 -11.00
N ARG A 9 -65.07 59.39 -12.28
CA ARG A 9 -64.69 60.10 -13.54
C ARG A 9 -63.20 60.21 -13.95
N GLU A 10 -62.85 59.65 -15.13
CA GLU A 10 -62.73 60.25 -16.50
C GLU A 10 -61.29 60.78 -16.70
N ASP A 11 -60.57 60.79 -17.84
CA ASP A 11 -60.76 60.59 -19.29
C ASP A 11 -59.34 60.26 -19.84
N ILE A 12 -59.11 59.35 -20.80
CA ILE A 12 -59.28 59.43 -22.28
C ILE A 12 -58.39 60.50 -22.99
N GLN A 13 -57.38 59.96 -23.69
CA GLN A 13 -56.76 60.33 -24.99
C GLN A 13 -55.77 61.49 -25.17
N PHE A 14 -54.69 61.24 -25.93
CA PHE A 14 -54.58 61.45 -27.40
C PHE A 14 -53.27 60.80 -27.92
N GLN A 15 -53.36 59.87 -28.88
CA GLN A 15 -52.96 59.97 -30.31
C GLN A 15 -51.44 60.15 -30.56
N THR A 16 -50.77 59.43 -31.48
CA THR A 16 -50.98 59.34 -32.94
C THR A 16 -49.99 58.32 -33.54
N GLY A 17 -50.37 57.68 -34.67
CA GLY A 17 -49.48 57.29 -35.78
C GLY A 17 -48.47 56.15 -35.55
N GLY A 18 -48.31 55.12 -36.37
CA GLY A 18 -48.54 55.03 -37.81
C GLY A 18 -47.30 54.40 -38.46
N ARG A 19 -47.46 53.17 -38.99
CA ARG A 19 -46.72 52.53 -40.11
C ARG A 19 -45.16 52.49 -40.10
N MET A 20 -44.70 51.23 -40.03
CA MET A 20 -44.00 50.51 -41.11
C MET A 20 -42.52 50.85 -41.43
N ARG A 21 -41.68 49.81 -41.20
CA ARG A 21 -40.43 49.43 -41.92
C ARG A 21 -39.27 50.44 -41.95
N LYS A 22 -38.13 50.04 -41.35
CA LYS A 22 -36.79 49.86 -41.99
C LYS A 22 -35.67 49.83 -40.93
N GLY A 23 -34.69 48.95 -41.15
CA GLY A 23 -33.29 49.08 -40.66
C GLY A 23 -33.06 48.71 -39.20
N VAL A 24 -32.35 47.61 -38.86
CA VAL A 24 -30.87 47.51 -38.85
C VAL A 24 -30.27 48.34 -37.69
N TRP A 25 -29.93 47.61 -36.61
CA TRP A 25 -28.91 47.88 -35.58
C TRP A 25 -29.20 48.84 -34.39
N THR A 26 -29.61 48.23 -33.28
CA THR A 26 -29.22 48.60 -31.90
C THR A 26 -29.25 47.29 -31.09
N LEU A 27 -28.19 46.49 -31.10
CA LEU A 27 -27.08 46.46 -30.14
C LEU A 27 -27.51 46.53 -28.66
N LEU A 28 -27.29 45.39 -27.97
CA LEU A 28 -26.99 45.23 -26.55
C LEU A 28 -28.02 45.78 -25.55
N LEU A 29 -28.94 44.92 -25.13
CA LEU A 29 -29.28 44.65 -23.72
C LEU A 29 -30.59 43.87 -23.69
N VAL A 30 -30.63 42.85 -22.83
CA VAL A 30 -31.77 42.01 -22.43
C VAL A 30 -31.84 40.64 -23.15
N LEU A 31 -31.70 39.59 -22.33
CA LEU A 31 -31.58 38.14 -22.58
C LEU A 31 -30.23 37.70 -23.17
N ALA A 32 -29.13 37.57 -22.42
CA ALA A 32 -29.03 36.95 -21.10
C ALA A 32 -29.84 35.64 -20.98
N CYS A 33 -29.98 34.90 -22.08
CA CYS A 33 -29.93 33.44 -22.00
C CYS A 33 -28.52 33.10 -21.52
N LEU A 34 -28.35 33.16 -20.20
CA LEU A 34 -27.32 32.43 -19.49
C LEU A 34 -27.51 30.96 -19.89
N THR A 35 -26.85 30.58 -20.97
CA THR A 35 -26.15 29.31 -21.00
C THR A 35 -25.21 29.33 -19.80
N LEU A 36 -25.77 29.07 -18.62
CA LEU A 36 -25.09 28.22 -17.64
C LEU A 36 -24.94 26.89 -18.36
N ALA A 37 -23.96 26.83 -19.27
CA ALA A 37 -23.13 25.67 -19.33
C ALA A 37 -22.79 25.43 -17.86
N SER A 38 -23.39 24.39 -17.29
CA SER A 38 -22.72 23.67 -16.23
C SER A 38 -21.39 23.23 -16.82
N ALA A 39 -20.42 24.13 -16.85
CA ALA A 39 -19.09 23.78 -16.44
C ALA A 39 -19.24 23.34 -14.99
N GLN A 40 -19.80 22.14 -14.80
CA GLN A 40 -19.18 21.22 -13.87
C GLN A 40 -17.75 21.20 -14.38
N THR A 41 -16.89 22.04 -13.78
CA THR A 41 -15.54 21.61 -13.53
C THR A 41 -15.70 20.20 -13.01
N THR A 42 -15.44 19.21 -13.87
CA THR A 42 -15.08 17.89 -13.42
C THR A 42 -14.02 18.18 -12.39
N ARG A 43 -14.39 18.12 -11.10
CA ARG A 43 -13.38 18.04 -10.06
C ARG A 43 -12.62 16.82 -10.50
N ASP A 44 -11.42 17.04 -11.01
CA ASP A 44 -10.50 15.97 -11.35
C ASP A 44 -10.55 15.05 -10.14
N ALA A 45 -11.08 13.84 -10.31
CA ALA A 45 -11.23 12.93 -9.21
C ALA A 45 -9.80 12.69 -8.75
N LYS A 46 -9.42 13.28 -7.62
CA LYS A 46 -8.05 13.26 -7.11
C LYS A 46 -7.62 11.81 -7.07
N HIS A 47 -6.75 11.42 -8.00
CA HIS A 47 -6.26 10.06 -8.07
C HIS A 47 -5.24 9.91 -6.96
N VAL A 48 -5.49 9.02 -6.02
CA VAL A 48 -4.58 8.76 -4.88
C VAL A 48 -3.90 7.43 -5.13
N VAL A 49 -2.57 7.41 -5.12
CA VAL A 49 -1.74 6.21 -5.30
C VAL A 49 -1.01 5.86 -4.01
N PRO A 50 -0.65 4.59 -3.77
CA PRO A 50 0.09 4.20 -2.58
C PRO A 50 1.50 4.81 -2.56
N THR A 51 2.04 4.97 -1.35
CA THR A 51 3.45 5.32 -1.14
C THR A 51 4.31 4.12 -0.80
N GLY A 52 3.70 2.95 -0.56
CA GLY A 52 4.30 1.77 0.07
C GLY A 52 4.62 1.95 1.56
N LYS A 53 4.22 3.08 2.17
CA LYS A 53 4.38 3.37 3.60
C LYS A 53 3.08 3.26 4.41
N GLY A 54 2.03 2.73 3.78
CA GLY A 54 0.70 2.59 4.37
C GLY A 54 -0.22 3.81 4.28
N TRP A 55 0.08 4.75 3.38
CA TRP A 55 -0.85 5.83 3.03
C TRP A 55 -0.73 6.22 1.56
N GLY A 56 -1.81 6.79 1.03
CA GLY A 56 -1.85 7.32 -0.32
C GLY A 56 -1.46 8.78 -0.45
N VAL A 57 -1.02 9.17 -1.64
CA VAL A 57 -0.73 10.55 -2.05
C VAL A 57 -1.40 10.89 -3.37
N GLU A 58 -1.72 12.18 -3.58
CA GLU A 58 -2.28 12.63 -4.86
C GLU A 58 -1.28 12.40 -6.00
N SER A 59 -1.70 11.64 -7.01
CA SER A 59 -1.00 11.44 -8.26
C SER A 59 -1.47 12.43 -9.31
N THR A 60 -0.50 12.96 -10.07
CA THR A 60 -0.76 13.81 -11.24
C THR A 60 -0.97 12.99 -12.51
N THR A 61 -0.79 11.68 -12.45
CA THR A 61 -1.03 10.76 -13.57
C THR A 61 -2.33 9.99 -13.33
N ALA A 62 -3.25 10.10 -14.28
CA ALA A 62 -4.45 9.26 -14.29
C ALA A 62 -4.03 7.79 -14.50
N PRO A 63 -4.70 6.84 -13.85
CA PRO A 63 -4.45 5.43 -14.12
C PRO A 63 -4.88 5.13 -15.57
N PRO A 64 -4.19 4.24 -16.29
CA PRO A 64 -4.65 3.74 -17.58
C PRO A 64 -6.11 3.26 -17.49
N VAL A 65 -6.93 3.60 -18.48
CA VAL A 65 -8.29 3.06 -18.58
C VAL A 65 -8.17 1.60 -19.02
N ASP A 66 -8.52 0.66 -18.14
CA ASP A 66 -8.37 -0.76 -18.42
C ASP A 66 -9.67 -1.38 -19.00
N PRO A 67 -9.63 -2.00 -20.21
CA PRO A 67 -10.78 -2.68 -20.80
C PRO A 67 -11.08 -4.12 -20.30
N TYR A 68 -10.32 -4.70 -19.35
CA TYR A 68 -10.28 -6.18 -19.18
C TYR A 68 -10.61 -6.77 -17.78
N SER A 69 -10.68 -8.11 -17.73
CA SER A 69 -11.45 -8.97 -16.79
C SER A 69 -10.78 -9.35 -15.47
N VAL A 70 -10.00 -8.47 -14.85
CA VAL A 70 -9.54 -8.71 -13.47
C VAL A 70 -10.71 -8.55 -12.49
N THR A 71 -10.76 -9.40 -11.46
CA THR A 71 -11.87 -9.35 -10.49
C THR A 71 -11.70 -8.11 -9.61
N GLN A 72 -12.64 -7.16 -9.71
CA GLN A 72 -12.63 -5.90 -8.99
C GLN A 72 -13.92 -5.72 -8.18
N GLY A 73 -14.00 -4.63 -7.41
CA GLY A 73 -15.21 -4.30 -6.64
C GLY A 73 -15.32 -5.04 -5.30
N ASN A 74 -14.26 -5.72 -4.85
CA ASN A 74 -14.16 -6.35 -3.54
C ASN A 74 -13.35 -5.48 -2.56
N GLY A 75 -13.46 -4.15 -2.66
CA GLY A 75 -12.80 -3.20 -1.77
C GLY A 75 -11.41 -2.71 -2.19
N ILE A 76 -10.75 -3.39 -3.14
CA ILE A 76 -9.53 -2.95 -3.84
C ILE A 76 -9.78 -3.09 -5.35
N ASN A 77 -9.25 -2.16 -6.14
CA ASN A 77 -9.40 -2.18 -7.61
C ASN A 77 -8.04 -2.17 -8.29
N TYR A 78 -8.03 -2.59 -9.55
CA TYR A 78 -6.84 -2.62 -10.39
C TYR A 78 -6.68 -1.31 -11.15
N HIS A 79 -5.45 -0.81 -11.22
CA HIS A 79 -5.09 0.50 -11.80
C HIS A 79 -4.08 0.39 -12.94
N GLY A 80 -3.87 -0.81 -13.49
CA GLY A 80 -3.11 -1.02 -14.73
C GLY A 80 -1.62 -1.32 -14.56
N GLY A 81 -1.11 -1.33 -13.32
CA GLY A 81 0.27 -1.71 -12.98
C GLY A 81 0.57 -3.21 -13.13
N PRO A 82 1.85 -3.63 -13.14
CA PRO A 82 2.21 -5.04 -13.15
C PRO A 82 1.96 -5.69 -11.77
N VAL A 83 1.90 -7.01 -11.73
CA VAL A 83 2.01 -7.80 -10.48
C VAL A 83 3.24 -8.72 -10.50
N MET A 84 3.64 -9.26 -9.36
CA MET A 84 4.74 -10.24 -9.30
C MET A 84 4.24 -11.67 -9.54
N ALA A 85 4.26 -12.12 -10.79
CA ALA A 85 3.77 -13.45 -11.18
C ALA A 85 4.82 -14.59 -11.08
N GLY A 86 6.01 -14.32 -10.52
CA GLY A 86 7.05 -15.33 -10.32
C GLY A 86 6.56 -16.51 -9.48
N ASN A 87 7.00 -17.73 -9.76
CA ASN A 87 6.65 -18.92 -8.97
C ASN A 87 7.90 -19.77 -8.65
N PRO A 88 8.56 -19.51 -7.52
CA PRO A 88 8.27 -18.45 -6.54
C PRO A 88 8.66 -17.05 -7.04
N VAL A 89 8.11 -16.01 -6.42
CA VAL A 89 8.72 -14.68 -6.42
C VAL A 89 10.02 -14.76 -5.62
N ASN A 90 11.13 -14.29 -6.18
CA ASN A 90 12.43 -14.38 -5.55
C ASN A 90 12.61 -13.29 -4.50
N VAL A 91 13.11 -13.65 -3.32
CA VAL A 91 13.45 -12.71 -2.25
C VAL A 91 14.94 -12.73 -1.95
N TYR A 92 15.51 -11.55 -1.79
CA TYR A 92 16.91 -11.34 -1.44
C TYR A 92 17.04 -10.54 -0.15
N PHE A 93 17.72 -11.08 0.84
CA PHE A 93 17.94 -10.36 2.09
C PHE A 93 19.27 -9.61 2.08
N ILE A 94 19.25 -8.39 2.59
CA ILE A 94 20.42 -7.58 2.91
C ILE A 94 20.36 -7.30 4.40
N TRP A 95 21.12 -8.09 5.16
CA TRP A 95 21.28 -7.96 6.60
C TRP A 95 22.16 -6.73 6.91
N TYR A 96 21.52 -5.59 7.16
CA TYR A 96 22.19 -4.30 7.36
C TYR A 96 22.42 -4.04 8.85
N GLY A 97 23.68 -3.92 9.24
CA GLY A 97 24.10 -3.70 10.63
C GLY A 97 24.68 -4.94 11.31
N ASN A 98 24.55 -5.04 12.63
CA ASN A 98 25.18 -6.10 13.43
C ASN A 98 24.16 -7.14 13.87
N TRP A 99 24.16 -8.29 13.20
CA TRP A 99 23.26 -9.43 13.44
C TRP A 99 23.90 -10.57 14.25
N THR A 100 24.98 -10.28 14.96
CA THR A 100 25.68 -11.28 15.79
C THR A 100 25.75 -10.87 17.24
N ASN A 101 26.10 -9.60 17.49
CA ASN A 101 26.27 -9.05 18.84
C ASN A 101 25.81 -7.59 18.88
N GLY A 102 24.62 -7.28 18.35
CA GLY A 102 24.06 -5.94 18.46
C GLY A 102 23.55 -5.65 19.88
N PRO A 103 23.04 -4.43 20.14
CA PRO A 103 22.66 -4.02 21.49
C PRO A 103 21.38 -4.66 22.02
N ARG A 104 20.57 -5.34 21.19
CA ARG A 104 19.34 -6.02 21.60
C ARG A 104 19.43 -7.54 21.41
N PRO A 105 18.66 -8.33 22.18
CA PRO A 105 18.69 -9.79 22.05
C PRO A 105 18.39 -10.31 20.64
N SER A 106 17.52 -9.63 19.89
CA SER A 106 17.20 -9.95 18.48
C SER A 106 18.26 -9.51 17.46
N ASP A 107 19.37 -8.92 17.89
CA ASP A 107 20.50 -8.67 17.00
C ASP A 107 21.42 -9.89 16.93
N SER A 108 20.83 -11.03 16.57
CA SER A 108 21.44 -12.36 16.73
C SER A 108 21.24 -13.27 15.51
N GLN A 109 22.01 -14.36 15.48
CA GLN A 109 21.86 -15.40 14.46
C GLN A 109 20.57 -16.22 14.63
N VAL A 110 19.91 -16.16 15.80
CA VAL A 110 18.58 -16.76 15.99
C VAL A 110 17.57 -16.03 15.11
N THR A 111 17.58 -14.70 15.15
CA THR A 111 16.72 -13.85 14.30
C THR A 111 16.97 -14.09 12.82
N VAL A 112 18.25 -14.17 12.41
CA VAL A 112 18.62 -14.51 11.03
C VAL A 112 18.02 -15.86 10.62
N GLY A 113 18.21 -16.91 11.44
CA GLY A 113 17.68 -18.25 11.15
C GLY A 113 16.15 -18.31 11.10
N LEU A 114 15.48 -17.58 11.99
CA LEU A 114 14.02 -17.49 12.05
C LEU A 114 13.44 -16.85 10.78
N LEU A 115 13.95 -15.69 10.38
CA LEU A 115 13.46 -14.97 9.19
C LEU A 115 13.89 -15.66 7.88
N GLU A 116 15.05 -16.32 7.82
CA GLU A 116 15.39 -17.17 6.68
C GLU A 116 14.48 -18.39 6.58
N SER A 117 14.02 -18.95 7.71
CA SER A 117 13.05 -20.06 7.72
C SER A 117 11.65 -19.61 7.31
N LEU A 118 11.26 -18.38 7.66
CA LEU A 118 9.99 -17.78 7.25
C LEU A 118 9.83 -17.75 5.72
N PHE A 119 10.89 -17.40 4.98
CA PHE A 119 10.91 -17.41 3.51
C PHE A 119 11.58 -18.66 2.92
N GLY A 120 11.80 -19.69 3.74
CA GLY A 120 12.43 -20.95 3.36
C GLY A 120 11.42 -22.02 2.92
N SER A 121 11.90 -23.25 2.78
CA SER A 121 11.05 -24.40 2.45
C SER A 121 10.02 -24.66 3.57
N GLY A 122 8.74 -24.71 3.21
CA GLY A 122 7.65 -24.85 4.18
C GLY A 122 7.32 -23.56 4.93
N GLY A 123 7.98 -22.45 4.58
CA GLY A 123 7.72 -21.11 5.08
C GLY A 123 6.39 -20.52 4.56
N ILE A 124 6.32 -19.20 4.49
CA ILE A 124 5.17 -18.44 4.02
C ILE A 124 4.82 -18.75 2.55
N GLY A 125 5.82 -19.00 1.71
CA GLY A 125 5.64 -19.33 0.30
C GLY A 125 4.75 -20.55 0.06
N GLY A 126 3.68 -20.39 -0.72
CA GLY A 126 2.75 -21.48 -1.05
C GLY A 126 1.75 -21.82 0.06
N SER A 127 1.82 -21.14 1.20
CA SER A 127 0.92 -21.31 2.33
C SER A 127 -0.52 -20.89 1.98
N GLY A 128 -1.47 -21.18 2.87
CA GLY A 128 -2.83 -20.67 2.74
C GLY A 128 -2.90 -19.14 2.78
N TYR A 129 -2.05 -18.53 3.62
CA TYR A 129 -1.90 -17.09 3.77
C TYR A 129 -1.42 -16.44 2.47
N GLU A 130 -0.25 -16.84 1.97
CA GLU A 130 0.35 -16.29 0.74
C GLU A 130 -0.56 -16.51 -0.49
N LYS A 131 -1.35 -17.59 -0.51
CA LYS A 131 -2.33 -17.83 -1.58
C LYS A 131 -3.45 -16.80 -1.66
N ILE A 132 -3.65 -15.96 -0.64
CA ILE A 132 -4.55 -14.80 -0.73
C ILE A 132 -4.13 -13.91 -1.91
N ASN A 133 -2.82 -13.76 -2.16
CA ASN A 133 -2.31 -12.97 -3.28
C ASN A 133 -2.77 -13.48 -4.65
N THR A 134 -3.16 -14.74 -4.79
CA THR A 134 -3.70 -15.27 -6.06
C THR A 134 -5.00 -14.59 -6.52
N THR A 135 -5.64 -13.82 -5.62
CA THR A 135 -6.80 -12.97 -5.93
C THR A 135 -6.43 -11.64 -6.59
N TYR A 136 -5.14 -11.37 -6.76
CA TYR A 136 -4.58 -10.21 -7.44
C TYR A 136 -3.89 -10.63 -8.73
N GLY A 137 -4.07 -9.86 -9.79
CA GLY A 137 -3.48 -10.13 -11.10
C GLY A 137 -3.40 -8.90 -11.98
N ASP A 138 -2.53 -8.97 -12.99
CA ASP A 138 -2.50 -8.00 -14.07
C ASP A 138 -3.18 -8.56 -15.33
N ASN A 139 -3.03 -7.87 -16.45
CA ASN A 139 -3.59 -8.28 -17.74
C ASN A 139 -2.95 -9.54 -18.34
N THR A 140 -1.91 -10.08 -17.73
CA THR A 140 -1.16 -11.25 -18.21
C THR A 140 -1.26 -12.42 -17.24
N ASN A 141 -1.04 -12.19 -15.95
CA ASN A 141 -0.92 -13.23 -14.94
C ASN A 141 -1.45 -12.77 -13.57
N ASN A 142 -1.79 -13.75 -12.72
CA ASN A 142 -2.00 -13.50 -11.31
C ASN A 142 -0.69 -13.63 -10.53
N VAL A 143 -0.65 -13.05 -9.33
CA VAL A 143 0.38 -13.40 -8.34
C VAL A 143 0.27 -14.90 -8.05
N SER A 144 1.41 -15.57 -7.96
CA SER A 144 1.45 -17.04 -7.86
C SER A 144 0.98 -17.58 -6.51
N GLY A 145 0.97 -16.75 -5.47
CA GLY A 145 0.83 -17.19 -4.09
C GLY A 145 2.02 -18.05 -3.64
N ASN A 146 3.22 -17.75 -4.15
CA ASN A 146 4.45 -18.41 -3.75
C ASN A 146 5.61 -17.43 -3.80
N ILE A 147 6.32 -17.30 -2.67
CA ILE A 147 7.47 -16.42 -2.49
C ILE A 147 8.56 -17.17 -1.72
N ALA A 148 9.82 -16.99 -2.11
CA ALA A 148 10.92 -17.72 -1.49
C ALA A 148 12.22 -16.94 -1.48
N ARG A 149 12.96 -17.05 -0.38
CA ARG A 149 14.32 -16.51 -0.28
C ARG A 149 15.26 -17.30 -1.17
N VAL A 150 15.97 -16.61 -2.05
CA VAL A 150 16.96 -17.21 -2.96
C VAL A 150 18.38 -17.02 -2.44
N SER A 151 18.71 -15.84 -1.94
CA SER A 151 20.05 -15.53 -1.42
C SER A 151 19.99 -14.44 -0.37
N SER A 152 21.09 -14.24 0.35
CA SER A 152 21.26 -13.19 1.33
C SER A 152 22.69 -12.65 1.29
N THR A 153 22.88 -11.41 1.72
CA THR A 153 24.19 -10.81 1.97
C THR A 153 24.15 -9.99 3.25
N THR A 154 25.32 -9.71 3.82
CA THR A 154 25.47 -8.76 4.93
C THR A 154 25.99 -7.42 4.43
N ASP A 155 25.63 -6.36 5.14
CA ASP A 155 26.15 -5.02 4.95
C ASP A 155 26.45 -4.39 6.32
N ASN A 156 27.74 -4.26 6.64
CA ASN A 156 28.19 -3.82 7.95
C ASN A 156 28.19 -2.28 8.04
N TYR A 157 27.00 -1.68 8.02
CA TYR A 157 26.79 -0.24 8.16
C TYR A 157 27.46 0.61 7.07
N SER A 158 27.38 0.21 5.79
CA SER A 158 28.01 0.98 4.68
C SER A 158 27.53 2.44 4.59
N HIS A 159 26.35 2.75 5.14
CA HIS A 159 25.78 4.09 5.24
C HIS A 159 25.60 4.55 6.70
N GLY A 160 26.29 3.91 7.66
CA GLY A 160 26.20 4.21 9.10
C GLY A 160 24.89 3.78 9.76
N THR A 161 24.70 4.16 11.03
CA THR A 161 23.51 3.81 11.83
C THR A 161 22.34 4.77 11.66
N ARG A 162 22.47 5.79 10.79
CA ARG A 162 21.39 6.71 10.40
C ARG A 162 21.12 6.51 8.92
N LEU A 163 20.10 5.72 8.60
CA LEU A 163 19.74 5.38 7.23
C LEU A 163 18.58 6.29 6.78
N SER A 164 18.61 6.78 5.55
CA SER A 164 17.47 7.44 4.90
C SER A 164 16.88 6.51 3.86
N ASP A 165 15.69 6.81 3.33
CA ASP A 165 15.12 6.08 2.19
C ASP A 165 16.12 5.97 1.01
N SER A 166 16.83 7.05 0.69
CA SER A 166 17.89 7.05 -0.33
C SER A 166 19.11 6.20 0.06
N GLY A 167 19.40 6.09 1.35
CA GLY A 167 20.41 5.19 1.88
C GLY A 167 20.01 3.72 1.73
N VAL A 168 18.74 3.38 1.98
CA VAL A 168 18.20 2.04 1.73
C VAL A 168 18.37 1.68 0.24
N GLN A 169 17.98 2.58 -0.67
CA GLN A 169 18.18 2.36 -2.11
C GLN A 169 19.67 2.17 -2.47
N ALA A 170 20.56 2.94 -1.85
CA ALA A 170 22.01 2.82 -2.08
C ALA A 170 22.57 1.48 -1.58
N VAL A 171 22.07 0.95 -0.45
CA VAL A 171 22.41 -0.39 0.06
C VAL A 171 22.03 -1.48 -0.95
N VAL A 172 20.81 -1.43 -1.50
CA VAL A 172 20.36 -2.36 -2.54
C VAL A 172 21.23 -2.24 -3.80
N SER A 173 21.47 -1.00 -4.24
CA SER A 173 22.30 -0.70 -5.41
C SER A 173 23.74 -1.24 -5.24
N SER A 174 24.33 -1.08 -4.06
CA SER A 174 25.65 -1.61 -3.73
C SER A 174 25.67 -3.13 -3.74
N ALA A 175 24.68 -3.79 -3.14
CA ALA A 175 24.60 -5.26 -3.12
C ALA A 175 24.53 -5.85 -4.55
N ILE A 176 23.77 -5.22 -5.45
CA ILE A 176 23.65 -5.64 -6.85
C ILE A 176 24.91 -5.31 -7.65
N SER A 177 25.39 -4.07 -7.61
CA SER A 177 26.52 -3.62 -8.43
C SER A 177 27.86 -4.25 -8.04
N SER A 178 28.01 -4.65 -6.77
CA SER A 178 29.19 -5.41 -6.30
C SER A 178 29.12 -6.91 -6.60
N GLY A 179 28.00 -7.41 -7.14
CA GLY A 179 27.79 -8.83 -7.43
C GLY A 179 27.53 -9.71 -6.21
N ARG A 180 27.29 -9.12 -5.02
CA ARG A 180 26.88 -9.87 -3.81
C ARG A 180 25.49 -10.47 -3.97
N LEU A 181 24.61 -9.79 -4.69
CA LEU A 181 23.30 -10.27 -5.10
C LEU A 181 23.12 -10.11 -6.62
N PRO A 182 22.32 -10.97 -7.27
CA PRO A 182 22.02 -10.82 -8.70
C PRO A 182 21.20 -9.55 -8.95
N LYS A 183 21.12 -9.11 -10.20
CA LYS A 183 20.14 -8.09 -10.65
C LYS A 183 18.88 -8.81 -11.16
N ASP A 184 17.83 -8.84 -10.36
CA ASP A 184 16.58 -9.52 -10.64
C ASP A 184 15.42 -8.51 -10.63
N THR A 185 14.81 -8.28 -11.79
CA THR A 185 13.67 -7.36 -11.95
C THR A 185 12.34 -7.98 -11.52
N ASN A 186 12.34 -9.29 -11.26
CA ASN A 186 11.18 -10.09 -10.86
C ASN A 186 11.30 -10.55 -9.40
N GLY A 187 12.27 -10.03 -8.65
CA GLY A 187 12.47 -10.32 -7.23
C GLY A 187 12.37 -9.06 -6.36
N VAL A 188 12.35 -9.27 -5.05
CA VAL A 188 12.27 -8.22 -4.03
C VAL A 188 13.52 -8.25 -3.14
N TYR A 189 14.12 -7.08 -2.92
CA TYR A 189 15.29 -6.93 -2.05
C TYR A 189 14.87 -6.36 -0.70
N PHE A 190 14.93 -7.14 0.36
CA PHE A 190 14.67 -6.67 1.72
C PHE A 190 15.95 -6.18 2.38
N VAL A 191 15.96 -4.91 2.78
CA VAL A 191 16.97 -4.35 3.68
C VAL A 191 16.47 -4.51 5.12
N LEU A 192 17.06 -5.46 5.83
CA LEU A 192 16.70 -5.83 7.20
C LEU A 192 17.71 -5.20 8.14
N THR A 193 17.29 -4.23 8.96
CA THR A 193 18.23 -3.49 9.81
C THR A 193 18.28 -3.98 11.25
N SER A 194 19.47 -4.13 11.82
CA SER A 194 19.66 -4.38 13.25
C SER A 194 19.08 -3.25 14.10
N SER A 195 18.77 -3.52 15.37
CA SER A 195 18.00 -2.64 16.26
C SER A 195 18.66 -1.27 16.51
N ASP A 196 19.98 -1.18 16.37
CA ASP A 196 20.74 0.05 16.57
C ASP A 196 20.65 1.03 15.40
N VAL A 197 20.19 0.57 14.23
CA VAL A 197 20.00 1.40 13.04
C VAL A 197 18.73 2.23 13.18
N ARG A 198 18.86 3.54 12.96
CA ARG A 198 17.76 4.48 12.85
C ARG A 198 17.55 4.79 11.37
N GLU A 199 16.53 4.21 10.77
CA GLU A 199 15.93 4.81 9.57
C GLU A 199 15.29 6.16 9.99
N THR A 200 15.49 7.20 9.19
CA THR A 200 15.26 8.61 9.57
C THR A 200 14.04 9.24 8.93
N SER A 201 13.40 8.56 7.97
CA SER A 201 12.20 9.01 7.27
C SER A 201 10.90 8.66 8.02
N GLY A 202 10.91 7.71 8.96
CA GLY A 202 9.70 7.42 9.76
C GLY A 202 9.65 6.13 10.56
N PHE A 203 10.69 5.29 10.49
CA PHE A 203 10.73 4.07 11.31
C PHE A 203 10.49 4.35 12.80
N CYS A 204 9.71 3.49 13.45
CA CYS A 204 9.26 3.59 14.85
C CYS A 204 8.25 4.71 15.17
N THR A 205 7.81 5.49 14.19
CA THR A 205 6.88 6.62 14.42
C THR A 205 5.73 6.68 13.44
N GLN A 206 5.97 6.30 12.19
CA GLN A 206 5.00 6.33 11.10
C GLN A 206 4.76 4.92 10.54
N TYR A 207 5.82 4.11 10.47
CA TYR A 207 5.79 2.78 9.91
C TYR A 207 6.86 1.89 10.55
N CYS A 208 6.76 0.58 10.30
CA CYS A 208 7.71 -0.44 10.76
C CYS A 208 8.49 -1.06 9.60
N GLY A 209 7.93 -0.97 8.39
CA GLY A 209 8.56 -1.25 7.13
C GLY A 209 7.97 -0.36 6.04
N TRP A 210 8.46 -0.54 4.82
CA TRP A 210 7.82 -0.04 3.61
C TRP A 210 8.39 -0.77 2.40
N HIS A 211 7.67 -0.77 1.29
CA HIS A 211 8.17 -1.22 0.00
C HIS A 211 8.13 -0.10 -1.05
N THR A 212 8.98 -0.23 -2.07
CA THR A 212 8.98 0.68 -3.21
C THR A 212 9.77 0.08 -4.37
N ARG A 213 9.91 0.85 -5.45
CA ARG A 213 10.74 0.53 -6.60
C ARG A 213 11.72 1.66 -6.93
N GLY A 214 12.80 1.31 -7.63
CA GLY A 214 13.76 2.29 -8.09
C GLY A 214 14.56 1.83 -9.30
N THR A 215 14.98 2.78 -10.13
CA THR A 215 15.90 2.51 -11.24
C THR A 215 17.31 2.28 -10.67
N ILE A 216 17.73 1.02 -10.59
CA ILE A 216 19.03 0.61 -10.07
C ILE A 216 19.78 -0.13 -11.18
N SER A 217 20.99 0.36 -11.52
CA SER A 217 21.80 -0.20 -12.61
C SER A 217 21.02 -0.33 -13.93
N GLY A 218 20.20 0.68 -14.24
CA GLY A 218 19.38 0.78 -15.45
C GLY A 218 18.18 -0.18 -15.50
N ALA A 219 17.87 -0.88 -14.40
CA ALA A 219 16.75 -1.79 -14.31
C ALA A 219 15.76 -1.32 -13.25
N ASP A 220 14.50 -1.69 -13.42
CA ASP A 220 13.48 -1.49 -12.42
C ASP A 220 13.59 -2.56 -11.32
N ILE A 221 13.92 -2.14 -10.09
CA ILE A 221 14.17 -3.02 -8.95
C ILE A 221 13.22 -2.68 -7.81
N LYS A 222 12.55 -3.72 -7.28
CA LYS A 222 11.63 -3.65 -6.14
C LYS A 222 12.40 -3.94 -4.86
N TYR A 223 12.19 -3.15 -3.83
CA TYR A 223 12.88 -3.34 -2.56
C TYR A 223 12.05 -2.85 -1.39
N SER A 224 12.33 -3.40 -0.23
CA SER A 224 11.65 -3.07 1.01
C SER A 224 12.66 -2.78 2.11
N PHE A 225 12.29 -1.89 3.02
CA PHE A 225 12.94 -1.70 4.30
C PHE A 225 12.09 -2.36 5.39
N VAL A 226 12.72 -3.12 6.28
CA VAL A 226 12.11 -3.59 7.51
C VAL A 226 13.08 -3.38 8.67
N GLY A 227 12.64 -2.61 9.66
CA GLY A 227 13.44 -2.32 10.84
C GLY A 227 13.19 -3.32 11.97
N ASN A 228 14.24 -3.70 12.69
CA ASN A 228 14.10 -4.52 13.90
C ASN A 228 13.33 -3.77 15.00
N PRO A 229 12.14 -4.26 15.40
CA PRO A 229 11.24 -3.54 16.27
C PRO A 229 11.68 -3.54 17.75
N ASP A 230 12.70 -4.31 18.15
CA ASP A 230 13.34 -4.18 19.48
C ASP A 230 13.95 -2.79 19.72
N ARG A 231 14.09 -1.99 18.65
CA ARG A 231 14.39 -0.55 18.72
C ARG A 231 13.26 0.23 19.39
N CYS A 232 12.02 -0.15 19.13
CA CYS A 232 10.79 0.52 19.52
C CYS A 232 9.61 -0.45 19.72
N PRO A 233 9.69 -1.38 20.71
CA PRO A 233 8.71 -2.46 20.84
C PRO A 233 7.27 -1.97 20.95
N SER A 234 7.06 -0.83 21.63
CA SER A 234 5.73 -0.24 21.82
C SER A 234 5.08 0.29 20.53
N ALA A 235 5.84 0.44 19.45
CA ALA A 235 5.36 0.98 18.18
C ALA A 235 5.22 -0.10 17.11
N CYS A 236 6.14 -1.07 17.09
CA CYS A 236 6.26 -2.04 16.00
C CYS A 236 6.16 -3.51 16.43
N GLU A 237 5.80 -3.79 17.69
CA GLU A 237 5.46 -5.13 18.15
C GLU A 237 4.05 -5.16 18.72
N MET A 238 3.25 -6.13 18.27
CA MET A 238 1.96 -6.39 18.88
C MET A 238 2.11 -7.07 20.26
N GLN A 239 3.20 -7.80 20.45
CA GLN A 239 3.56 -8.45 21.72
C GLN A 239 5.07 -8.64 21.83
N THR A 240 5.59 -8.51 23.03
CA THR A 240 7.01 -8.78 23.36
C THR A 240 7.24 -10.19 23.90
N VAL A 241 6.16 -10.92 24.23
CA VAL A 241 6.25 -12.36 24.53
C VAL A 241 6.14 -13.11 23.21
N SER A 242 7.25 -13.74 22.83
CA SER A 242 7.42 -14.37 21.52
C SER A 242 7.08 -15.86 21.55
N PRO A 243 6.27 -16.39 20.60
CA PRO A 243 6.15 -17.83 20.37
C PRO A 243 7.46 -18.51 19.92
N ASN A 244 8.41 -17.77 19.35
CA ASN A 244 9.70 -18.30 18.86
C ASN A 244 10.90 -17.99 19.78
N GLY A 245 10.67 -17.35 20.93
CA GLY A 245 11.71 -16.94 21.87
C GLY A 245 12.52 -15.69 21.46
N ASP A 246 12.07 -14.97 20.43
CA ASP A 246 12.69 -13.77 19.87
C ASP A 246 11.60 -12.81 19.34
N SER A 247 11.24 -11.80 20.15
CA SER A 247 10.15 -10.86 19.80
C SER A 247 10.50 -9.93 18.65
N GLY A 248 11.78 -9.54 18.54
CA GLY A 248 12.26 -8.76 17.42
C GLY A 248 12.11 -9.54 16.11
N ALA A 249 12.47 -10.82 16.09
CA ALA A 249 12.25 -11.69 14.94
C ALA A 249 10.76 -11.82 14.58
N ASP A 250 9.88 -12.01 15.56
CA ASP A 250 8.43 -12.15 15.31
C ASP A 250 7.79 -10.86 14.80
N GLY A 251 8.18 -9.72 15.36
CA GLY A 251 7.73 -8.41 14.90
C GLY A 251 8.24 -8.11 13.48
N MET A 252 9.50 -8.45 13.17
CA MET A 252 10.01 -8.36 11.80
C MET A 252 9.28 -9.30 10.85
N ALA A 253 8.98 -10.54 11.25
CA ALA A 253 8.22 -11.49 10.44
C ALA A 253 6.84 -10.95 10.06
N ASN A 254 6.14 -10.35 11.03
CA ASN A 254 4.85 -9.69 10.80
C ASN A 254 4.94 -8.56 9.76
N VAL A 255 5.97 -7.72 9.85
CA VAL A 255 6.17 -6.62 8.90
C VAL A 255 6.64 -7.15 7.54
N MET A 256 7.57 -8.11 7.50
CA MET A 256 8.05 -8.70 6.25
C MET A 256 6.93 -9.37 5.46
N ALA A 257 6.00 -10.05 6.14
CA ALA A 257 4.78 -10.56 5.51
C ALA A 257 4.01 -9.40 4.86
N HIS A 258 3.63 -8.38 5.65
CA HIS A 258 2.94 -7.17 5.17
C HIS A 258 3.57 -6.59 3.91
N GLU A 259 4.86 -6.26 3.97
CA GLU A 259 5.57 -5.63 2.84
C GLU A 259 5.66 -6.57 1.63
N SER A 260 5.76 -7.89 1.85
CA SER A 260 5.83 -8.86 0.75
C SER A 260 4.49 -9.04 0.03
N GLU A 261 3.36 -9.03 0.75
CA GLU A 261 2.02 -9.12 0.15
C GLU A 261 1.71 -7.89 -0.72
N GLU A 262 2.11 -6.70 -0.25
CA GLU A 262 1.95 -5.45 -1.00
C GLU A 262 2.88 -5.40 -2.20
N THR A 263 4.18 -5.72 -2.03
CA THR A 263 5.10 -5.75 -3.17
C THR A 263 4.67 -6.77 -4.22
N ALA A 264 4.09 -7.91 -3.82
CA ALA A 264 3.67 -8.94 -4.77
C ALA A 264 2.46 -8.49 -5.59
N SER A 265 1.49 -7.83 -4.95
CA SER A 265 0.26 -7.37 -5.59
C SER A 265 0.40 -6.01 -6.28
N ASP A 266 1.31 -5.15 -5.83
CA ASP A 266 1.56 -3.82 -6.40
C ASP A 266 3.05 -3.40 -6.36
N PRO A 267 3.92 -4.10 -7.09
CA PRO A 267 5.37 -3.86 -7.07
C PRO A 267 5.79 -2.45 -7.52
N ASP A 268 4.93 -1.77 -8.29
CA ASP A 268 5.22 -0.47 -8.89
C ASP A 268 4.40 0.68 -8.29
N LEU A 269 3.61 0.41 -7.25
CA LEU A 269 2.70 1.34 -6.56
C LEU A 269 1.63 1.94 -7.51
N ASN A 270 1.20 1.16 -8.49
CA ASN A 270 0.24 1.54 -9.52
C ASN A 270 -0.66 0.38 -10.01
N ALA A 271 -0.71 -0.74 -9.28
CA ALA A 271 -1.46 -1.94 -9.65
C ALA A 271 -2.73 -2.12 -8.81
N TRP A 272 -2.64 -2.34 -7.49
CA TRP A 272 -3.79 -2.78 -6.69
C TRP A 272 -3.93 -2.00 -5.39
N TYR A 273 -4.86 -1.03 -5.38
CA TYR A 273 -5.14 -0.22 -4.20
C TYR A 273 -6.59 0.32 -4.21
N ASP A 274 -7.07 0.77 -3.07
CA ASP A 274 -8.39 1.40 -2.96
C ASP A 274 -8.36 2.91 -3.23
N SER A 275 -9.51 3.59 -3.17
CA SER A 275 -9.61 5.03 -3.46
C SER A 275 -8.81 5.94 -2.52
N SER A 276 -8.32 5.42 -1.40
CA SER A 276 -7.44 6.12 -0.45
C SER A 276 -5.96 5.78 -0.62
N GLY A 277 -5.63 4.91 -1.58
CA GLY A 277 -4.27 4.39 -1.80
C GLY A 277 -3.87 3.30 -0.81
N ALA A 278 -4.83 2.65 -0.12
CA ALA A 278 -4.53 1.51 0.74
C ALA A 278 -4.42 0.23 -0.10
N GLU A 279 -3.30 -0.47 0.06
CA GLU A 279 -2.99 -1.75 -0.57
C GLU A 279 -3.63 -2.93 0.18
N ASN A 280 -3.33 -4.17 -0.21
CA ASN A 280 -3.93 -5.37 0.38
C ASN A 280 -3.59 -5.55 1.86
N ALA A 281 -2.32 -5.48 2.25
CA ALA A 281 -1.92 -5.64 3.64
C ALA A 281 -2.33 -4.42 4.50
N ASP A 282 -2.27 -3.20 3.96
CA ASP A 282 -2.78 -1.98 4.59
C ASP A 282 -4.22 -2.09 5.11
N LYS A 283 -5.11 -2.68 4.32
CA LYS A 283 -6.52 -2.87 4.75
C LYS A 283 -6.64 -3.76 5.98
N CYS A 284 -5.62 -4.56 6.24
CA CYS A 284 -5.56 -5.53 7.32
C CYS A 284 -4.47 -5.23 8.34
N ALA A 285 -3.86 -4.05 8.26
CA ALA A 285 -2.84 -3.60 9.19
C ALA A 285 -3.32 -3.71 10.64
N TRP A 286 -2.51 -4.36 11.46
CA TRP A 286 -2.69 -4.67 12.87
C TRP A 286 -3.97 -5.45 13.21
N LYS A 287 -4.53 -6.18 12.24
CA LYS A 287 -5.63 -7.13 12.44
C LYS A 287 -5.08 -8.54 12.32
N PHE A 288 -5.25 -9.33 13.38
CA PHE A 288 -4.65 -10.66 13.49
C PHE A 288 -5.69 -11.77 13.41
N GLY A 289 -6.99 -11.48 13.54
CA GLY A 289 -8.01 -12.52 13.56
C GLY A 289 -7.93 -13.38 14.82
N PRO A 290 -8.57 -14.56 14.80
CA PRO A 290 -8.44 -15.54 15.87
C PRO A 290 -7.00 -15.99 16.05
N THR A 291 -6.55 -16.11 17.29
CA THR A 291 -5.20 -16.56 17.63
C THR A 291 -5.25 -17.79 18.53
N THR A 292 -4.20 -18.60 18.49
CA THR A 292 -3.89 -19.55 19.55
C THR A 292 -3.18 -18.81 20.67
N GLY A 293 -3.67 -18.96 21.91
CA GLY A 293 -3.19 -18.20 23.06
C GLY A 293 -3.85 -16.81 23.16
N GLY A 294 -3.33 -15.96 24.04
CA GLY A 294 -3.78 -14.57 24.20
C GLY A 294 -2.68 -13.59 23.81
N ILE A 295 -2.99 -12.61 22.97
CA ILE A 295 -2.02 -11.58 22.55
C ILE A 295 -1.36 -10.95 23.77
N GLY A 296 -0.03 -10.82 23.74
CA GLY A 296 0.79 -10.41 24.88
C GLY A 296 1.36 -11.59 25.67
N ASN A 297 0.97 -12.83 25.36
CA ASN A 297 1.41 -14.05 26.03
C ASN A 297 1.92 -15.12 25.04
N GLY A 298 2.56 -14.71 23.94
CA GLY A 298 3.08 -15.64 22.93
C GLY A 298 2.01 -16.16 21.99
N ALA A 299 1.02 -15.32 21.65
CA ALA A 299 -0.03 -15.69 20.71
C ALA A 299 0.52 -15.90 19.30
N TYR A 300 -0.16 -16.72 18.51
CA TYR A 300 0.14 -16.89 17.08
C TYR A 300 -1.13 -17.24 16.31
N ASN A 301 -1.14 -16.99 15.01
CA ASN A 301 -2.23 -17.35 14.10
C ASN A 301 -1.75 -18.13 12.88
N GLU A 302 -0.47 -18.05 12.54
CA GLU A 302 0.14 -18.78 11.45
C GLU A 302 1.18 -19.79 11.97
N THR A 303 1.27 -20.93 11.31
CA THR A 303 2.36 -21.90 11.52
C THR A 303 3.03 -22.16 10.18
N PHE A 304 4.27 -21.72 10.04
CA PHE A 304 5.09 -21.91 8.85
C PHE A 304 6.34 -22.70 9.23
N GLY A 305 6.55 -23.83 8.56
CA GLY A 305 7.56 -24.81 8.92
C GLY A 305 7.33 -25.33 10.35
N ASN A 306 8.32 -25.12 11.22
CA ASN A 306 8.27 -25.50 12.63
C ASN A 306 8.08 -24.30 13.57
N HIS A 307 7.75 -23.13 13.01
CA HIS A 307 7.65 -21.86 13.74
C HIS A 307 6.22 -21.34 13.74
N ASN A 308 5.86 -20.70 14.86
CA ASN A 308 4.55 -20.11 15.07
C ASN A 308 4.67 -18.60 15.01
N TRP A 309 3.82 -17.94 14.24
CA TRP A 309 3.93 -16.51 13.95
C TRP A 309 2.62 -15.80 14.25
N LEU A 310 2.73 -14.57 14.74
CA LEU A 310 1.60 -13.65 14.83
C LEU A 310 1.69 -12.68 13.65
N ILE A 311 0.98 -12.99 12.57
CA ILE A 311 1.05 -12.28 11.29
C ILE A 311 -0.27 -11.52 11.06
N GLN A 312 -0.20 -10.27 10.63
CA GLN A 312 -1.38 -9.52 10.19
C GLN A 312 -2.09 -10.29 9.08
N MET A 313 -3.42 -10.35 9.11
CA MET A 313 -4.22 -10.89 8.01
C MET A 313 -3.92 -10.13 6.71
N ASN A 314 -4.24 -10.74 5.56
CA ASN A 314 -4.17 -10.07 4.27
C ASN A 314 -5.58 -9.89 3.70
N TRP A 315 -5.81 -8.83 2.91
CA TRP A 315 -7.09 -8.63 2.24
C TRP A 315 -7.24 -9.63 1.10
N GLU A 316 -8.28 -10.46 1.14
CA GLU A 316 -8.63 -11.30 0.01
C GLU A 316 -9.54 -10.53 -0.93
N ASN A 317 -9.09 -10.27 -2.15
CA ASN A 317 -9.85 -9.54 -3.17
C ASN A 317 -10.86 -10.45 -3.92
N ALA A 318 -11.53 -11.33 -3.18
CA ALA A 318 -12.57 -12.22 -3.66
C ALA A 318 -13.70 -12.32 -2.63
N ARG A 319 -14.81 -12.98 -2.98
CA ARG A 319 -15.94 -13.25 -2.07
C ARG A 319 -16.51 -11.99 -1.37
N GLY A 320 -16.45 -10.83 -2.03
CA GLY A 320 -16.91 -9.55 -1.49
C GLY A 320 -15.85 -8.75 -0.73
N GLY A 321 -14.65 -9.30 -0.51
CA GLY A 321 -13.52 -8.60 0.09
C GLY A 321 -13.49 -8.67 1.61
N GLY A 322 -12.35 -9.01 2.19
CA GLY A 322 -12.16 -8.99 3.64
C GLY A 322 -10.78 -9.45 4.09
N CYS A 323 -10.43 -9.13 5.33
CA CYS A 323 -9.19 -9.61 5.94
C CYS A 323 -9.31 -11.09 6.30
N ASP A 324 -8.39 -11.91 5.80
CA ASP A 324 -8.35 -13.34 5.99
C ASP A 324 -6.96 -13.79 6.45
N GLN A 325 -6.91 -14.93 7.14
CA GLN A 325 -5.67 -15.62 7.51
C GLN A 325 -5.23 -16.59 6.42
N ARG A 326 -6.15 -16.99 5.54
CA ARG A 326 -5.87 -17.92 4.44
C ARG A 326 -6.89 -17.79 3.33
N LEU A 327 -6.48 -18.07 2.10
CA LEU A 327 -7.38 -18.07 0.95
C LEU A 327 -8.64 -18.91 1.22
N GLY A 328 -9.80 -18.31 1.01
CA GLY A 328 -11.12 -18.94 1.17
C GLY A 328 -11.56 -19.12 2.63
N GLY A 329 -10.87 -18.49 3.59
CA GLY A 329 -11.18 -18.54 5.01
C GLY A 329 -12.34 -17.65 5.43
N THR A 330 -12.45 -17.38 6.73
CA THR A 330 -13.46 -16.48 7.28
C THR A 330 -12.90 -15.08 7.37
N PHE A 331 -13.69 -14.08 6.96
CA PHE A 331 -13.27 -12.70 7.11
C PHE A 331 -13.42 -12.21 8.55
N TYR A 332 -12.39 -11.52 9.04
CA TYR A 332 -12.37 -10.88 10.35
C TYR A 332 -12.12 -9.38 10.23
N THR A 333 -12.47 -8.65 11.27
CA THR A 333 -12.29 -7.18 11.32
C THR A 333 -11.21 -6.75 12.31
N ARG A 334 -10.68 -7.68 13.09
CA ARG A 334 -9.63 -7.52 14.11
C ARG A 334 -8.91 -8.83 14.28
#